data_AF-A0A372FRT3-F1
#
_entry.id   AF-A0A372FRT3-F1
#
_cell.length_a   1.000
_cell.length_b   1.000
_cell.length_c   1.000
_cell.angle_alpha   90.00
_cell.angle_beta   90.00
_cell.angle_gamma   90.00
#
_symmetry.space_group_name_H-M   'P 1'
#
loop_
_entity.id
_entity.type
_entity.pdbx_description
1 polymer ?
#
loop_
_entity_poly.entity_id
_entity_poly.type
_entity_poly.pdbx_seq_one_letter_code
_entity_poly.pdbx_strand_id
1 'polypeptide(L)'
;MGVVDSVVPDRPRWQHARRVARVAAIGTGATVAAAAATTGVLFGQARQARRTIPMAEAPPPRCDGVYGAKFPGPPVTVVVLGDSSAAGYGVHRRRETPGALLATGLSRRLRRPVRLHRFAVVGTISAGLRFQVEAALECDPDVAVILIGANDVTNRTPPALAIRHLAEGVRALRAAGAEVVVGTCPDLGAIRPIQPPLRWLARRWSRQLAAAQTVAVVSAGGWTVSLGDLLGPRFDAEPSRMFAWDRFHPSAEGYAAAAAALLPTVVSALGQGAERGPSRPRPEGVRSLPKAAREAAQHPGTEVSGARVRGSESGPAGRWARLRRRGFFGGGTTPQPSSAIDSGSPAVEGLR
;
A
#
# COMPACT_ATOMS: atom_id res chain seq x y z
N MET A 1 72.38 34.03 36.97
CA MET A 1 70.92 33.79 37.07
C MET A 1 70.36 34.00 35.67
N GLY A 2 70.20 32.92 34.90
CA GLY A 2 69.80 32.97 33.50
C GLY A 2 68.30 32.80 33.36
N VAL A 3 67.66 33.66 32.56
CA VAL A 3 66.32 33.44 32.03
C VAL A 3 66.48 33.35 30.52
N VAL A 4 66.27 32.15 29.99
CA VAL A 4 66.29 31.86 28.56
C VAL A 4 64.86 32.04 28.06
N ASP A 5 64.60 33.14 27.36
CA ASP A 5 63.34 33.32 26.63
C ASP A 5 63.34 32.39 25.42
N SER A 6 62.47 31.39 25.45
CA SER A 6 62.22 30.47 24.34
C SER A 6 61.23 31.11 23.36
N VAL A 7 61.76 31.69 22.27
CA VAL A 7 60.93 32.11 21.13
C VAL A 7 60.48 30.88 20.36
N VAL A 8 59.21 30.50 20.53
CA VAL A 8 58.55 29.47 19.69
C VAL A 8 58.35 30.08 18.29
N PRO A 9 58.83 29.45 17.20
CA PRO A 9 58.66 29.99 15.86
C PRO A 9 57.20 29.89 15.41
N ASP A 10 56.63 31.05 15.04
CA ASP A 10 55.27 31.19 14.54
C ASP A 10 55.16 30.54 13.15
N ARG A 11 54.47 29.41 13.04
CA ARG A 11 54.36 28.68 11.76
C ARG A 11 53.58 29.53 10.75
N PRO A 12 54.05 29.70 9.50
CA PRO A 12 53.44 30.63 8.56
C PRO A 12 52.00 30.21 8.23
N ARG A 13 51.05 31.11 8.49
CA ARG A 13 49.59 30.95 8.27
C ARG A 13 49.23 30.42 6.87
N TRP A 14 50.09 30.65 5.87
CA TRP A 14 49.95 30.17 4.49
C TRP A 14 50.09 28.65 4.34
N GLN A 15 50.93 27.99 5.15
CA GLN A 15 51.05 26.53 5.15
C GLN A 15 49.82 25.85 5.76
N HIS A 16 49.24 26.46 6.80
CA HIS A 16 47.96 26.03 7.38
C HIS A 16 46.80 26.23 6.39
N ALA A 17 46.73 27.37 5.69
CA ALA A 17 45.73 27.63 4.66
C ALA A 17 45.77 26.62 3.49
N ARG A 18 46.98 26.30 2.97
CA ARG A 18 47.15 25.27 1.92
C ARG A 18 46.75 23.88 2.39
N ARG A 19 47.02 23.53 3.66
CA ARG A 19 46.64 22.24 4.23
C ARG A 19 45.13 22.11 4.38
N VAL A 20 44.46 23.16 4.87
CA VAL A 20 42.99 23.22 4.99
C VAL A 20 42.33 23.17 3.61
N ALA A 21 42.81 23.93 2.62
CA ALA A 21 42.28 23.90 1.27
C ALA A 21 42.44 22.53 0.59
N ARG A 22 43.57 21.84 0.83
CA ARG A 22 43.82 20.50 0.27
C ARG A 22 42.94 19.43 0.94
N VAL A 23 42.76 19.49 2.25
CA VAL A 23 41.84 18.61 3.00
C VAL A 23 40.38 18.86 2.58
N ALA A 24 39.98 20.13 2.42
CA ALA A 24 38.66 20.49 1.92
C ALA A 24 38.43 20.00 0.49
N ALA A 25 39.37 20.21 -0.43
CA ALA A 25 39.27 19.75 -1.81
C ALA A 25 39.23 18.21 -1.93
N ILE A 26 40.05 17.49 -1.15
CA ILE A 26 40.02 16.02 -1.08
C ILE A 26 38.69 15.54 -0.48
N GLY A 27 38.19 16.19 0.58
CA GLY A 27 36.91 15.86 1.20
C GLY A 27 35.71 16.10 0.29
N THR A 28 35.67 17.24 -0.40
CA THR A 28 34.65 17.54 -1.41
C THR A 28 34.74 16.60 -2.60
N GLY A 29 35.95 16.34 -3.11
CA GLY A 29 36.19 15.41 -4.22
C GLY A 29 35.76 13.98 -3.91
N ALA A 30 36.09 13.46 -2.72
CA ALA A 30 35.68 12.13 -2.26
C ALA A 30 34.15 12.04 -2.11
N THR A 31 33.50 13.08 -1.60
CA THR A 31 32.04 13.15 -1.47
C THR A 31 31.34 13.11 -2.82
N VAL A 32 31.81 13.92 -3.78
CA VAL A 32 31.27 13.96 -5.14
C VAL A 32 31.48 12.62 -5.85
N ALA A 33 32.66 12.01 -5.72
CA ALA A 33 32.96 10.70 -6.31
C ALA A 33 32.07 9.60 -5.72
N ALA A 34 31.88 9.58 -4.39
CA ALA A 34 30.99 8.63 -3.73
C ALA A 34 29.52 8.82 -4.14
N ALA A 35 29.06 10.07 -4.28
CA ALA A 35 27.72 10.38 -4.76
C ALA A 35 27.52 9.94 -6.22
N ALA A 36 28.50 10.16 -7.09
CA ALA A 36 28.49 9.73 -8.48
C ALA A 36 28.48 8.19 -8.59
N ALA A 37 29.33 7.49 -7.82
CA ALA A 37 29.37 6.04 -7.78
C ALA A 37 28.03 5.45 -7.29
N THR A 38 27.46 5.99 -6.21
CA THR A 38 26.15 5.56 -5.68
C THR A 38 25.04 5.76 -6.71
N THR A 39 25.03 6.92 -7.36
CA THR A 39 24.07 7.23 -8.43
C THR A 39 24.23 6.26 -9.61
N GLY A 40 25.46 5.98 -10.03
CA GLY A 40 25.79 5.00 -11.06
C GLY A 40 25.27 3.59 -10.72
N VAL A 41 25.46 3.14 -9.48
CA VAL A 41 24.93 1.85 -8.99
C VAL A 41 23.41 1.81 -9.07
N LEU A 42 22.73 2.87 -8.61
CA LEU A 42 21.26 2.95 -8.65
C LEU A 42 20.72 2.92 -10.08
N PHE A 43 21.34 3.67 -11.01
CA PHE A 43 20.98 3.63 -12.43
C PHE A 43 21.24 2.27 -13.06
N GLY A 44 22.39 1.65 -12.75
CA GLY A 44 22.71 0.29 -13.18
C GLY A 44 21.67 -0.73 -12.70
N GLN A 45 21.27 -0.67 -11.44
CA GLN A 45 20.23 -1.55 -10.87
C GLN A 45 18.86 -1.31 -11.47
N ALA A 46 18.46 -0.05 -11.72
CA ALA A 46 17.20 0.26 -12.38
C ALA A 46 17.17 -0.30 -13.81
N ARG A 47 18.27 -0.18 -14.55
CA ARG A 47 18.42 -0.75 -15.89
C ARG A 47 18.38 -2.29 -15.88
N GLN A 48 19.05 -2.91 -14.91
CA GLN A 48 19.04 -4.37 -14.75
C GLN A 48 17.66 -4.91 -14.38
N ALA A 49 16.93 -4.22 -13.50
CA ALA A 49 15.57 -4.57 -13.14
C ALA A 49 14.64 -4.49 -14.37
N ARG A 50 14.75 -3.43 -15.17
CA ARG A 50 13.97 -3.28 -16.43
C ARG A 50 14.31 -4.31 -17.50
N ARG A 51 15.53 -4.88 -17.49
CA ARG A 51 15.92 -5.99 -18.39
C ARG A 51 15.39 -7.33 -17.89
N THR A 52 15.35 -7.52 -16.58
CA THR A 52 14.90 -8.77 -15.96
C THR A 52 13.38 -8.87 -15.93
N ILE A 53 12.68 -7.74 -15.75
CA ILE A 53 11.22 -7.67 -15.74
C ILE A 53 10.74 -7.49 -17.19
N PRO A 54 10.13 -8.51 -17.81
CA PRO A 54 9.67 -8.43 -19.18
C PRO A 54 8.59 -7.36 -19.34
N MET A 55 8.53 -6.74 -20.51
CA MET A 55 7.42 -5.85 -20.86
C MET A 55 6.14 -6.66 -21.03
N ALA A 56 4.99 -6.01 -20.88
CA ALA A 56 3.72 -6.68 -21.01
C ALA A 56 3.53 -7.18 -22.46
N GLU A 57 3.37 -8.49 -22.64
CA GLU A 57 3.32 -9.12 -23.97
C GLU A 57 1.89 -9.25 -24.51
N ALA A 58 0.93 -9.58 -23.64
CA ALA A 58 -0.46 -9.77 -24.00
C ALA A 58 -1.40 -9.16 -22.96
N PRO A 59 -2.57 -8.63 -23.35
CA PRO A 59 -3.55 -8.15 -22.41
C PRO A 59 -4.04 -9.30 -21.50
N PRO A 60 -4.26 -9.05 -20.20
CA PRO A 60 -4.75 -10.07 -19.29
C PRO A 60 -6.16 -10.55 -19.70
N PRO A 61 -6.58 -11.75 -19.26
CA PRO A 61 -7.91 -12.27 -19.54
C PRO A 61 -9.01 -11.30 -19.14
N ARG A 62 -9.96 -11.03 -20.04
CA ARG A 62 -11.14 -10.21 -19.71
C ARG A 62 -11.98 -10.90 -18.63
N CYS A 63 -12.45 -10.14 -17.64
CA CYS A 63 -13.23 -10.68 -16.53
C CYS A 63 -14.65 -10.15 -16.42
N ASP A 64 -15.03 -9.21 -17.27
CA ASP A 64 -16.35 -8.59 -17.33
C ASP A 64 -17.50 -9.60 -17.45
N GLY A 65 -18.57 -9.39 -16.68
CA GLY A 65 -19.78 -10.21 -16.72
C GLY A 65 -20.43 -10.43 -15.36
N VAL A 66 -21.41 -11.35 -15.30
CA VAL A 66 -22.22 -11.58 -14.10
C VAL A 66 -21.71 -12.80 -13.32
N TYR A 67 -21.43 -12.58 -12.04
CA TYR A 67 -20.98 -13.58 -11.08
C TYR A 67 -22.09 -13.89 -10.09
N GLY A 68 -22.24 -15.18 -9.73
CA GLY A 68 -23.28 -15.59 -8.78
C GLY A 68 -24.70 -15.43 -9.32
N ALA A 69 -24.93 -15.58 -10.63
CA ALA A 69 -26.24 -15.45 -11.29
C ALA A 69 -27.34 -16.36 -10.71
N LYS A 70 -26.97 -17.42 -9.99
CA LYS A 70 -27.89 -18.29 -9.24
C LYS A 70 -28.52 -17.64 -8.01
N PHE A 71 -27.99 -16.51 -7.55
CA PHE A 71 -28.55 -15.78 -6.42
C PHE A 71 -29.68 -14.85 -6.88
N PRO A 72 -30.68 -14.58 -6.03
CA PRO A 72 -31.81 -13.73 -6.39
C PRO A 72 -31.46 -12.24 -6.34
N GLY A 73 -32.34 -11.42 -6.93
CA GLY A 73 -32.30 -9.95 -6.86
C GLY A 73 -31.43 -9.28 -7.93
N PRO A 74 -31.50 -7.93 -8.02
CA PRO A 74 -30.72 -7.19 -8.99
C PRO A 74 -29.21 -7.30 -8.67
N PRO A 75 -28.35 -7.40 -9.71
CA PRO A 75 -26.92 -7.49 -9.52
C PRO A 75 -26.36 -6.22 -8.88
N VAL A 76 -25.38 -6.39 -8.00
CA VAL A 76 -24.53 -5.29 -7.54
C VAL A 76 -23.51 -4.97 -8.64
N THR A 77 -23.44 -3.73 -9.10
CA THR A 77 -22.47 -3.29 -10.11
C THR A 77 -21.14 -2.97 -9.45
N VAL A 78 -20.10 -3.70 -9.84
CA VAL A 78 -18.73 -3.53 -9.35
C VAL A 78 -17.85 -3.09 -10.51
N VAL A 79 -17.10 -2.00 -10.32
CA VAL A 79 -16.08 -1.56 -11.28
C VAL A 79 -14.67 -1.75 -10.70
N VAL A 80 -13.74 -2.26 -11.50
CA VAL A 80 -12.33 -2.41 -11.13
C VAL A 80 -11.46 -1.52 -12.01
N LEU A 81 -10.76 -0.59 -11.37
CA LEU A 81 -9.93 0.45 -12.00
C LEU A 81 -8.48 0.32 -11.54
N GLY A 82 -7.55 0.83 -12.35
CA GLY A 82 -6.16 0.98 -11.97
C GLY A 82 -5.19 0.48 -13.03
N ASP A 83 -4.10 -0.11 -12.56
CA ASP A 83 -2.97 -0.53 -13.39
C ASP A 83 -3.03 -2.03 -13.79
N SER A 84 -1.88 -2.62 -14.13
CA SER A 84 -1.74 -4.04 -14.46
C SER A 84 -2.15 -4.96 -13.32
N SER A 85 -1.96 -4.55 -12.07
CA SER A 85 -2.40 -5.31 -10.90
C SER A 85 -3.91 -5.40 -10.88
N ALA A 86 -4.63 -4.29 -11.08
CA ALA A 86 -6.09 -4.28 -11.20
C ALA A 86 -6.59 -5.06 -12.43
N ALA A 87 -5.84 -5.02 -13.53
CA ALA A 87 -6.21 -5.72 -14.74
C ALA A 87 -6.07 -7.25 -14.65
N GLY A 88 -5.27 -7.75 -13.69
CA GLY A 88 -4.97 -9.18 -13.56
C GLY A 88 -3.82 -9.65 -14.44
N TYR A 89 -2.81 -8.80 -14.67
CA TYR A 89 -1.62 -9.23 -15.41
C TYR A 89 -0.86 -10.31 -14.62
N GLY A 90 -0.39 -11.36 -15.31
CA GLY A 90 0.30 -12.49 -14.67
C GLY A 90 -0.57 -13.73 -14.45
N VAL A 91 -1.89 -13.66 -14.71
CA VAL A 91 -2.77 -14.84 -14.73
C VAL A 91 -3.22 -15.20 -16.14
N HIS A 92 -3.57 -16.47 -16.34
CA HIS A 92 -3.99 -17.00 -17.64
C HIS A 92 -5.48 -17.27 -17.75
N ARG A 93 -6.21 -17.35 -16.63
CA ARG A 93 -7.66 -17.58 -16.64
C ARG A 93 -8.42 -16.40 -16.08
N ARG A 94 -9.57 -16.10 -16.72
CA ARG A 94 -10.54 -15.09 -16.26
C ARG A 94 -10.84 -15.17 -14.75
N ARG A 95 -11.07 -16.38 -14.25
CA ARG A 95 -11.45 -16.63 -12.83
C ARG A 95 -10.35 -16.32 -11.82
N GLU A 96 -9.10 -16.19 -12.28
CA GLU A 96 -7.92 -15.91 -11.45
C GLU A 96 -7.64 -14.40 -11.35
N THR A 97 -8.33 -13.58 -12.16
CA THR A 97 -8.19 -12.11 -12.09
C THR A 97 -8.73 -11.56 -10.77
N PRO A 98 -8.17 -10.47 -10.23
CA PRO A 98 -8.62 -9.90 -8.95
C PRO A 98 -10.08 -9.47 -9.00
N GLY A 99 -10.54 -8.92 -10.13
CA GLY A 99 -11.95 -8.56 -10.33
C GLY A 99 -12.88 -9.78 -10.24
N ALA A 100 -12.54 -10.89 -10.91
CA ALA A 100 -13.35 -12.11 -10.85
C ALA A 100 -13.38 -12.73 -9.45
N LEU A 101 -12.25 -12.72 -8.75
CA LEU A 101 -12.13 -13.22 -7.38
C LEU A 101 -12.97 -12.38 -6.42
N LEU A 102 -12.91 -11.06 -6.53
CA LEU A 102 -13.72 -10.12 -5.75
C LEU A 102 -15.22 -10.31 -6.05
N ALA A 103 -15.63 -10.34 -7.31
CA ALA A 103 -17.03 -10.52 -7.70
C ALA A 103 -17.59 -11.88 -7.23
N THR A 104 -16.78 -12.95 -7.31
CA THR A 104 -17.15 -14.28 -6.81
C THR A 104 -17.28 -14.28 -5.28
N GLY A 105 -16.33 -13.67 -4.57
CA GLY A 105 -16.37 -13.57 -3.12
C GLY A 105 -17.56 -12.72 -2.63
N LEU A 106 -17.79 -11.59 -3.29
CA LEU A 106 -18.85 -10.64 -2.96
C LEU A 106 -20.22 -11.25 -3.20
N SER A 107 -20.46 -11.89 -4.35
CA SER A 107 -21.74 -12.53 -4.64
C SER A 107 -22.10 -13.61 -3.62
N ARG A 108 -21.11 -14.39 -3.17
CA ARG A 108 -21.30 -15.40 -2.11
C ARG A 108 -21.63 -14.78 -0.75
N ARG A 109 -20.95 -13.69 -0.38
CA ARG A 109 -21.14 -13.01 0.92
C ARG A 109 -22.46 -12.26 0.99
N LEU A 110 -22.85 -11.60 -0.09
CA LEU A 110 -24.11 -10.84 -0.17
C LEU A 110 -25.30 -11.71 -0.56
N ARG A 111 -25.07 -12.94 -1.05
CA ARG A 111 -26.11 -13.80 -1.64
C ARG A 111 -26.89 -13.07 -2.72
N ARG A 112 -26.19 -12.29 -3.56
CA ARG A 112 -26.71 -11.49 -4.68
C ARG A 112 -25.82 -11.64 -5.91
N PRO A 113 -26.34 -11.54 -7.14
CA PRO A 113 -25.51 -11.46 -8.32
C PRO A 113 -24.60 -10.23 -8.29
N VAL A 114 -23.46 -10.30 -8.97
CA VAL A 114 -22.52 -9.19 -9.12
C VAL A 114 -22.24 -8.99 -10.60
N ARG A 115 -22.50 -7.81 -11.13
CA ARG A 115 -22.09 -7.42 -12.49
C ARG A 115 -20.75 -6.71 -12.40
N LEU A 116 -19.71 -7.33 -12.95
CA LEU A 116 -18.35 -6.82 -12.92
C LEU A 116 -18.03 -6.13 -14.25
N HIS A 117 -17.47 -4.93 -14.16
CA HIS A 117 -16.82 -4.21 -15.26
C HIS A 117 -15.37 -3.88 -14.87
N ARG A 118 -14.44 -4.03 -15.80
CA ARG A 118 -13.01 -3.80 -15.58
C ARG A 118 -12.48 -2.81 -16.59
N PHE A 119 -12.12 -1.62 -16.10
CA PHE A 119 -11.53 -0.54 -16.90
C PHE A 119 -10.03 -0.35 -16.65
N ALA A 120 -9.43 -1.17 -15.78
CA ALA A 120 -8.00 -1.14 -15.51
C ALA A 120 -7.15 -1.26 -16.79
N VAL A 121 -6.02 -0.55 -16.84
CA VAL A 121 -5.13 -0.53 -18.01
C VAL A 121 -3.71 -0.83 -17.56
N VAL A 122 -3.11 -1.84 -18.19
CA VAL A 122 -1.71 -2.23 -17.94
C VAL A 122 -0.79 -1.03 -18.19
N GLY A 123 0.13 -0.78 -17.24
CA GLY A 123 1.08 0.34 -17.34
C GLY A 123 0.52 1.73 -16.99
N THR A 124 -0.76 1.87 -16.66
CA THR A 124 -1.33 3.17 -16.27
C THR A 124 -0.71 3.70 -14.98
N ILE A 125 -0.41 5.01 -14.97
CA ILE A 125 -0.10 5.82 -13.77
C ILE A 125 -1.35 6.57 -13.30
N SER A 126 -1.33 7.16 -12.11
CA SER A 126 -2.50 7.83 -11.52
C SER A 126 -3.16 8.88 -12.42
N ALA A 127 -2.41 9.57 -13.29
CA ALA A 127 -2.96 10.51 -14.27
C ALA A 127 -3.91 9.87 -15.30
N GLY A 128 -3.72 8.59 -15.64
CA GLY A 128 -4.59 7.86 -16.55
C GLY A 128 -5.92 7.41 -15.93
N LEU A 129 -6.06 7.51 -14.60
CA LEU A 129 -7.25 7.06 -13.88
C LEU A 129 -8.51 7.82 -14.30
N ARG A 130 -8.38 9.10 -14.70
CA ARG A 130 -9.51 9.95 -15.12
C ARG A 130 -10.38 9.26 -16.18
N PHE A 131 -9.76 8.75 -17.25
CA PHE A 131 -10.48 8.12 -18.35
C PHE A 131 -11.17 6.82 -17.94
N GLN A 132 -10.58 6.07 -17.01
CA GLN A 132 -11.20 4.86 -16.47
C GLN A 132 -12.41 5.19 -15.58
N VAL A 133 -12.34 6.30 -14.83
CA VAL A 133 -13.45 6.79 -14.00
C VAL A 133 -14.60 7.27 -14.88
N GLU A 134 -14.32 8.04 -15.94
CA GLU A 134 -15.34 8.49 -16.90
C GLU A 134 -16.12 7.30 -17.48
N ALA A 135 -15.43 6.29 -17.99
CA ALA A 135 -16.06 5.07 -18.51
C ALA A 135 -16.81 4.26 -17.42
N ALA A 136 -16.29 4.25 -16.19
CA ALA A 136 -16.92 3.53 -15.09
C ALA A 136 -18.24 4.17 -14.65
N LEU A 137 -18.37 5.50 -14.74
CA LEU A 137 -19.58 6.22 -14.38
C LEU A 137 -20.75 5.89 -15.32
N GLU A 138 -20.49 5.54 -16.57
CA GLU A 138 -21.52 5.07 -17.51
C GLU A 138 -22.19 3.75 -17.06
N CYS A 139 -21.56 3.01 -16.16
CA CYS A 139 -22.08 1.74 -15.65
C CYS A 139 -22.94 1.89 -14.39
N ASP A 140 -23.07 3.09 -13.82
CA ASP A 140 -23.73 3.35 -12.52
C ASP A 140 -23.24 2.39 -11.40
N PRO A 141 -21.96 2.50 -10.99
CA PRO A 141 -21.36 1.53 -10.09
C PRO A 141 -21.85 1.68 -8.65
N ASP A 142 -22.23 0.57 -8.01
CA ASP A 142 -22.47 0.53 -6.56
C ASP A 142 -21.15 0.64 -5.78
N VAL A 143 -20.09 0.01 -6.31
CA VAL A 143 -18.76 0.06 -5.71
C VAL A 143 -17.65 0.05 -6.76
N ALA A 144 -16.65 0.90 -6.54
CA ALA A 144 -15.41 0.96 -7.29
C ALA A 144 -14.23 0.45 -6.45
N VAL A 145 -13.47 -0.49 -7.01
CA VAL A 145 -12.21 -0.96 -6.43
C VAL A 145 -11.05 -0.45 -7.29
N ILE A 146 -10.12 0.29 -6.67
CA ILE A 146 -8.99 0.92 -7.38
C ILE A 146 -7.67 0.33 -6.86
N LEU A 147 -6.86 -0.23 -7.76
CA LEU A 147 -5.48 -0.66 -7.46
C LEU A 147 -4.51 0.09 -8.36
N ILE A 148 -3.83 1.10 -7.81
CA ILE A 148 -2.93 1.96 -8.58
C ILE A 148 -1.80 2.50 -7.70
N GLY A 149 -0.63 2.71 -8.29
CA GLY A 149 0.49 3.41 -7.65
C GLY A 149 1.85 2.76 -7.89
N ALA A 150 1.89 1.48 -8.26
CA ALA A 150 3.16 0.82 -8.58
C ALA A 150 3.86 1.54 -9.74
N ASN A 151 3.12 1.87 -10.80
CA ASN A 151 3.65 2.61 -11.94
C ASN A 151 4.03 4.05 -11.61
N ASP A 152 3.34 4.71 -10.67
CA ASP A 152 3.73 6.06 -10.22
C ASP A 152 5.12 6.03 -9.57
N VAL A 153 5.43 5.02 -8.76
CA VAL A 153 6.75 4.85 -8.15
C VAL A 153 7.82 4.51 -9.18
N THR A 154 7.55 3.58 -10.11
CA THR A 154 8.53 3.19 -11.14
C THR A 154 8.81 4.29 -12.15
N ASN A 155 7.82 5.13 -12.46
CA ASN A 155 7.95 6.31 -13.31
C ASN A 155 8.42 7.56 -12.55
N ARG A 156 8.61 7.47 -11.22
CA ARG A 156 9.02 8.59 -10.37
C ARG A 156 8.09 9.80 -10.49
N THR A 157 6.80 9.52 -10.65
CA THR A 157 5.75 10.54 -10.66
C THR A 157 5.79 11.32 -9.34
N PRO A 158 5.73 12.66 -9.36
CA PRO A 158 5.66 13.44 -8.13
C PRO A 158 4.48 12.96 -7.26
N PRO A 159 4.70 12.59 -5.98
CA PRO A 159 3.64 12.02 -5.15
C PRO A 159 2.41 12.92 -5.06
N ALA A 160 2.60 14.24 -4.95
CA ALA A 160 1.48 15.20 -4.93
C ALA A 160 0.60 15.12 -6.19
N LEU A 161 1.19 14.87 -7.37
CA LEU A 161 0.46 14.70 -8.62
C LEU A 161 -0.34 13.40 -8.64
N ALA A 162 0.31 12.29 -8.27
CA ALA A 162 -0.34 10.99 -8.21
C ALA A 162 -1.54 10.99 -7.24
N ILE A 163 -1.34 11.58 -6.06
CA ILE A 163 -2.37 11.72 -5.03
C ILE A 163 -3.52 12.61 -5.49
N ARG A 164 -3.22 13.72 -6.18
CA ARG A 164 -4.26 14.61 -6.70
C ARG A 164 -5.20 13.87 -7.65
N HIS A 165 -4.65 13.16 -8.64
CA HIS A 165 -5.46 12.42 -9.61
C HIS A 165 -6.27 11.28 -8.97
N LEU A 166 -5.67 10.55 -8.03
CA LEU A 166 -6.41 9.54 -7.27
C LEU A 166 -7.57 10.17 -6.50
N ALA A 167 -7.33 11.26 -5.77
CA ALA A 167 -8.36 11.94 -4.98
C ALA A 167 -9.49 12.52 -5.85
N GLU A 168 -9.17 13.02 -7.06
CA GLU A 168 -10.16 13.47 -8.04
C GLU A 168 -11.07 12.32 -8.50
N GLY A 169 -10.48 11.18 -8.86
CA GLY A 169 -11.24 9.99 -9.25
C GLY A 169 -12.14 9.46 -8.13
N VAL A 170 -11.61 9.39 -6.89
CA VAL A 170 -12.42 9.00 -5.72
C VAL A 170 -13.58 9.96 -5.49
N ARG A 171 -13.34 11.28 -5.56
CA ARG A 171 -14.41 12.28 -5.39
C ARG A 171 -15.50 12.14 -6.44
N ALA A 172 -15.13 11.95 -7.71
CA ALA A 172 -16.10 11.78 -8.79
C ALA A 172 -16.99 10.54 -8.59
N LEU A 173 -16.39 9.40 -8.23
CA LEU A 173 -17.13 8.16 -7.94
C LEU A 173 -18.04 8.31 -6.71
N ARG A 174 -17.55 8.92 -5.62
CA ARG A 174 -18.36 9.19 -4.42
C ARG A 174 -19.51 10.17 -4.71
N ALA A 175 -19.28 11.17 -5.55
CA ALA A 175 -20.32 12.13 -5.95
C ALA A 175 -21.43 11.45 -6.77
N ALA A 176 -21.11 10.41 -7.54
CA ALA A 176 -22.08 9.56 -8.23
C ALA A 176 -22.76 8.52 -7.33
N GLY A 177 -22.44 8.48 -6.03
CA GLY A 177 -23.07 7.56 -5.06
C GLY A 177 -22.34 6.23 -4.87
N ALA A 178 -21.34 5.91 -5.70
CA ALA A 178 -20.57 4.68 -5.61
C ALA A 178 -19.75 4.63 -4.32
N GLU A 179 -19.69 3.50 -3.62
CA GLU A 179 -18.66 3.26 -2.60
C GLU A 179 -17.29 3.09 -3.26
N VAL A 180 -16.22 3.55 -2.61
CA VAL A 180 -14.87 3.47 -3.20
C VAL A 180 -13.89 2.82 -2.24
N VAL A 181 -13.25 1.74 -2.68
CA VAL A 181 -12.22 1.02 -1.93
C VAL A 181 -10.92 1.03 -2.72
N VAL A 182 -9.86 1.58 -2.13
CA VAL A 182 -8.54 1.66 -2.75
C VAL A 182 -7.60 0.67 -2.07
N GLY A 183 -7.05 -0.25 -2.85
CA GLY A 183 -5.86 -1.01 -2.44
C GLY A 183 -4.65 -0.12 -2.65
N THR A 184 -3.98 0.29 -1.57
CA THR A 184 -2.86 1.25 -1.67
C THR A 184 -1.64 0.64 -2.33
N CYS A 185 -0.70 1.50 -2.75
CA CYS A 185 0.52 1.12 -3.43
C CYS A 185 1.23 -0.03 -2.70
N PRO A 186 1.50 -1.16 -3.38
CA PRO A 186 2.18 -2.29 -2.76
C PRO A 186 3.65 -1.96 -2.45
N ASP A 187 4.26 -2.71 -1.54
CA ASP A 187 5.68 -2.54 -1.21
C ASP A 187 6.57 -3.09 -2.34
N LEU A 188 7.08 -2.20 -3.20
CA LEU A 188 7.95 -2.59 -4.30
C LEU A 188 9.31 -3.14 -3.82
N GLY A 189 9.65 -2.99 -2.54
CA GLY A 189 10.81 -3.64 -1.94
C GLY A 189 10.68 -5.15 -1.81
N ALA A 190 9.49 -5.73 -2.00
CA ALA A 190 9.28 -7.19 -2.04
C ALA A 190 9.67 -7.81 -3.39
N ILE A 191 9.86 -6.99 -4.44
CA ILE A 191 10.17 -7.47 -5.79
C ILE A 191 11.64 -7.91 -5.85
N ARG A 192 11.85 -9.23 -5.91
CA ARG A 192 13.20 -9.84 -5.88
C ARG A 192 14.16 -9.33 -6.96
N PRO A 193 13.73 -9.09 -8.22
CA PRO A 193 14.60 -8.49 -9.24
C PRO A 193 15.23 -7.15 -8.85
N ILE A 194 14.63 -6.39 -7.92
CA ILE A 194 15.17 -5.12 -7.45
C ILE A 194 16.21 -5.41 -6.35
N GLN A 195 17.47 -5.06 -6.59
CA GLN A 195 18.57 -5.30 -5.64
C GLN A 195 18.80 -4.12 -4.68
N PRO A 196 19.35 -4.33 -3.47
CA PRO A 196 19.84 -3.25 -2.63
C PRO A 196 21.01 -2.52 -3.29
N PRO A 197 21.12 -1.18 -3.21
CA PRO A 197 20.31 -0.29 -2.37
C PRO A 197 18.99 0.17 -2.98
N LEU A 198 18.74 -0.02 -4.29
CA LEU A 198 17.50 0.43 -4.95
C LEU A 198 16.23 -0.16 -4.30
N ARG A 199 16.30 -1.40 -3.82
CA ARG A 199 15.21 -2.07 -3.09
C ARG A 199 14.73 -1.27 -1.87
N TRP A 200 15.66 -0.68 -1.12
CA TRP A 200 15.33 0.09 0.08
C TRP A 200 14.63 1.41 -0.27
N LEU A 201 15.08 2.06 -1.35
CA LEU A 201 14.44 3.27 -1.86
C LEU A 201 13.04 2.97 -2.42
N ALA A 202 12.90 1.89 -3.19
CA ALA A 202 11.61 1.44 -3.71
C ALA A 202 10.60 1.20 -2.58
N ARG A 203 11.01 0.46 -1.52
CA ARG A 203 10.23 0.25 -0.29
C ARG A 203 9.81 1.56 0.38
N ARG A 204 10.75 2.49 0.52
CA ARG A 204 10.48 3.78 1.15
C ARG A 204 9.47 4.59 0.33
N TRP A 205 9.69 4.72 -0.97
CA TRP A 205 8.83 5.50 -1.86
C TRP A 205 7.42 4.90 -1.96
N SER A 206 7.29 3.58 -2.08
CA SER A 206 5.99 2.92 -2.12
C SER A 206 5.21 3.10 -0.82
N ARG A 207 5.84 2.93 0.34
CA ARG A 207 5.19 3.15 1.65
C ARG A 207 4.78 4.61 1.87
N GLN A 208 5.62 5.55 1.43
CA GLN A 208 5.30 6.98 1.47
C GLN A 208 4.08 7.29 0.60
N LEU A 209 4.04 6.76 -0.63
CA LEU A 209 2.90 6.92 -1.52
C LEU A 209 1.65 6.28 -0.92
N ALA A 210 1.74 5.06 -0.39
CA ALA A 210 0.62 4.36 0.24
C ALA A 210 0.02 5.13 1.43
N ALA A 211 0.85 5.71 2.29
CA ALA A 211 0.38 6.55 3.39
C ALA A 211 -0.33 7.81 2.86
N ALA A 212 0.24 8.46 1.84
CA ALA A 212 -0.39 9.64 1.24
C ALA A 212 -1.73 9.29 0.54
N GLN A 213 -1.82 8.11 -0.10
CA GLN A 213 -3.07 7.60 -0.67
C GLN A 213 -4.13 7.39 0.41
N THR A 214 -3.78 6.78 1.55
CA THR A 214 -4.72 6.63 2.67
C THR A 214 -5.28 7.96 3.14
N VAL A 215 -4.44 8.97 3.33
CA VAL A 215 -4.90 10.30 3.76
C VAL A 215 -5.86 10.89 2.73
N ALA A 216 -5.49 10.89 1.45
CA ALA A 216 -6.28 11.53 0.41
C ALA A 216 -7.61 10.82 0.12
N VAL A 217 -7.59 9.48 0.04
CA VAL A 217 -8.77 8.66 -0.25
C VAL A 217 -9.78 8.76 0.90
N VAL A 218 -9.34 8.63 2.15
CA VAL A 218 -10.24 8.73 3.30
C VAL A 218 -10.79 10.15 3.45
N SER A 219 -9.98 11.17 3.15
CA SER A 219 -10.46 12.56 3.13
C SER A 219 -11.50 12.81 2.03
N ALA A 220 -11.39 12.10 0.90
CA ALA A 220 -12.35 12.11 -0.21
C ALA A 220 -13.58 11.23 0.04
N GLY A 221 -13.69 10.59 1.21
CA GLY A 221 -14.85 9.77 1.59
C GLY A 221 -14.79 8.32 1.12
N GLY A 222 -13.62 7.84 0.67
CA GLY A 222 -13.38 6.45 0.33
C GLY A 222 -12.76 5.64 1.48
N TRP A 223 -12.55 4.36 1.22
CA TRP A 223 -11.91 3.38 2.10
C TRP A 223 -10.54 3.00 1.54
N THR A 224 -9.58 2.68 2.41
CA THR A 224 -8.31 2.09 1.97
C THR A 224 -8.03 0.76 2.63
N VAL A 225 -7.37 -0.12 1.89
CA VAL A 225 -6.77 -1.35 2.40
C VAL A 225 -5.30 -1.32 2.05
N SER A 226 -4.45 -1.45 3.06
CA SER A 226 -3.01 -1.57 2.86
C SER A 226 -2.69 -2.87 2.16
N LEU A 227 -2.19 -2.77 0.93
CA LEU A 227 -1.62 -3.91 0.21
C LEU A 227 -0.11 -4.01 0.46
N GLY A 228 0.39 -3.46 1.58
CA GLY A 228 1.80 -3.59 1.97
C GLY A 228 2.28 -5.04 1.83
N ASP A 229 3.46 -5.24 1.23
CA ASP A 229 4.03 -6.54 0.85
C ASP A 229 3.12 -7.46 -0.03
N LEU A 230 1.97 -6.97 -0.51
CA LEU A 230 0.83 -7.77 -1.00
C LEU A 230 0.56 -9.02 -0.13
N LEU A 231 0.60 -8.77 1.19
CA LEU A 231 0.10 -9.59 2.31
C LEU A 231 1.10 -10.46 3.07
N GLY A 232 2.29 -9.90 3.31
CA GLY A 232 3.10 -10.22 4.48
C GLY A 232 4.10 -11.38 4.27
N PRO A 233 4.46 -12.14 5.34
CA PRO A 233 5.50 -13.16 5.30
C PRO A 233 5.40 -14.16 4.14
N ARG A 234 4.20 -14.36 3.57
CA ARG A 234 3.99 -15.29 2.45
C ARG A 234 4.66 -14.85 1.15
N PHE A 235 4.63 -13.56 0.80
CA PHE A 235 5.32 -13.06 -0.40
C PHE A 235 6.84 -13.13 -0.23
N ASP A 236 7.34 -12.94 0.98
CA ASP A 236 8.76 -13.08 1.29
C ASP A 236 9.20 -14.56 1.39
N ALA A 237 8.37 -15.42 1.99
CA ALA A 237 8.62 -16.84 2.23
C ALA A 237 8.44 -17.70 0.97
N GLU A 238 7.39 -17.45 0.17
CA GLU A 238 7.03 -18.24 -1.03
C GLU A 238 6.90 -17.38 -2.31
N PRO A 239 7.88 -16.53 -2.67
CA PRO A 239 7.75 -15.61 -3.79
C PRO A 239 7.63 -16.29 -5.15
N SER A 240 8.17 -17.50 -5.32
CA SER A 240 7.99 -18.28 -6.54
C SER A 240 6.53 -18.71 -6.76
N ARG A 241 5.73 -18.77 -5.69
CA ARG A 241 4.29 -19.02 -5.77
C ARG A 241 3.48 -17.74 -5.81
N MET A 242 3.93 -16.69 -5.12
CA MET A 242 3.17 -15.44 -4.98
C MET A 242 3.33 -14.47 -6.16
N PHE A 243 4.46 -14.54 -6.88
CA PHE A 243 4.68 -13.76 -8.11
C PHE A 243 4.48 -14.63 -9.37
N ALA A 244 4.03 -13.99 -10.43
CA ALA A 244 3.88 -14.60 -11.75
C ALA A 244 5.24 -14.85 -12.42
N TRP A 245 5.21 -15.34 -13.66
CA TRP A 245 6.40 -15.67 -14.47
C TRP A 245 7.35 -14.47 -14.65
N ASP A 246 6.83 -13.24 -14.64
CA ASP A 246 7.59 -11.99 -14.76
C ASP A 246 8.29 -11.55 -13.45
N ARG A 247 8.06 -12.28 -12.35
CA ARG A 247 8.61 -12.02 -11.01
C ARG A 247 8.30 -10.62 -10.47
N PHE A 248 7.23 -10.00 -10.97
CA PHE A 248 6.80 -8.66 -10.62
C PHE A 248 5.31 -8.60 -10.27
N HIS A 249 4.44 -9.13 -11.12
CA HIS A 249 3.01 -9.14 -10.88
C HIS A 249 2.59 -10.30 -9.97
N PRO A 250 1.48 -10.19 -9.24
CA PRO A 250 0.96 -11.31 -8.46
C PRO A 250 0.61 -12.51 -9.35
N SER A 251 0.86 -13.71 -8.85
CA SER A 251 0.32 -14.94 -9.44
C SER A 251 -1.18 -15.07 -9.15
N ALA A 252 -1.80 -16.15 -9.62
CA ALA A 252 -3.17 -16.50 -9.24
C ALA A 252 -3.36 -16.60 -7.71
N GLU A 253 -2.39 -17.16 -6.99
CA GLU A 253 -2.41 -17.23 -5.53
C GLU A 253 -2.21 -15.85 -4.88
N GLY A 254 -1.29 -15.05 -5.43
CA GLY A 254 -1.07 -13.68 -4.98
C GLY A 254 -2.32 -12.81 -5.14
N TYR A 255 -3.02 -12.93 -6.26
CA TYR A 255 -4.30 -12.25 -6.47
C TYR A 255 -5.42 -12.78 -5.57
N ALA A 256 -5.47 -14.08 -5.31
CA ALA A 256 -6.41 -14.66 -4.35
C ALA A 256 -6.20 -14.08 -2.94
N ALA A 257 -4.94 -13.94 -2.51
CA ALA A 257 -4.61 -13.30 -1.25
C ALA A 257 -5.06 -11.83 -1.24
N ALA A 258 -4.69 -11.05 -2.26
CA ALA A 258 -5.06 -9.64 -2.39
C ALA A 258 -6.59 -9.43 -2.35
N ALA A 259 -7.34 -10.24 -3.11
CA ALA A 259 -8.79 -10.21 -3.12
C ALA A 259 -9.39 -10.57 -1.76
N ALA A 260 -8.82 -11.55 -1.04
CA ALA A 260 -9.25 -11.92 0.29
C ALA A 260 -9.04 -10.80 1.33
N ALA A 261 -8.00 -9.98 1.19
CA ALA A 261 -7.79 -8.82 2.06
C ALA A 261 -8.74 -7.66 1.76
N LEU A 262 -9.09 -7.44 0.48
CA LEU A 262 -9.98 -6.36 0.04
C LEU A 262 -11.46 -6.65 0.32
N LEU A 263 -11.88 -7.90 0.11
CA LEU A 263 -13.28 -8.30 0.13
C LEU A 263 -14.05 -7.88 1.39
N PRO A 264 -13.53 -8.04 2.62
CA PRO A 264 -14.25 -7.66 3.82
C PRO A 264 -14.54 -6.15 3.90
N THR A 265 -13.62 -5.32 3.38
CA THR A 265 -13.79 -3.86 3.30
C THR A 265 -14.84 -3.50 2.26
N VAL A 266 -14.83 -4.15 1.09
CA VAL A 266 -15.84 -3.96 0.04
C VAL A 266 -17.24 -4.28 0.58
N VAL A 267 -17.41 -5.40 1.30
CA VAL A 267 -18.67 -5.75 1.95
C VAL A 267 -19.07 -4.70 2.98
N SER A 268 -18.12 -4.22 3.79
CA SER A 268 -18.39 -3.23 4.84
C SER A 268 -18.77 -1.85 4.28
N ALA A 269 -18.20 -1.46 3.14
CA ALA A 269 -18.52 -0.21 2.46
C ALA A 269 -19.94 -0.23 1.91
N LEU A 270 -20.31 -1.31 1.18
CA LEU A 270 -21.67 -1.50 0.67
C LEU A 270 -22.73 -1.56 1.79
N GLY A 271 -22.41 -2.20 2.92
CA GLY A 271 -23.32 -2.26 4.08
C GLY A 271 -23.55 -0.92 4.77
N GLN A 272 -22.52 -0.07 4.88
CA GLN A 272 -22.66 1.29 5.44
C GLN A 272 -23.33 2.28 4.48
N GLY A 273 -23.22 2.06 3.17
CA GLY A 273 -24.00 2.80 2.18
C GLY A 273 -25.50 2.55 2.34
N ALA A 274 -25.90 1.31 2.66
CA ALA A 274 -27.29 0.93 2.91
C ALA A 274 -27.82 1.40 4.28
N GLU A 275 -26.97 1.48 5.30
CA GLU A 275 -27.32 1.92 6.66
C GLU A 275 -26.70 3.29 7.00
N ARG A 276 -27.25 4.40 6.45
CA ARG A 276 -26.99 5.75 7.00
C ARG A 276 -27.77 5.98 8.30
N GLY A 277 -27.58 5.10 9.29
CA GLY A 277 -28.04 5.24 10.67
C GLY A 277 -26.85 5.24 11.63
N PRO A 278 -26.96 5.86 12.83
CA PRO A 278 -25.81 6.07 13.73
C PRO A 278 -25.43 4.79 14.47
N SER A 279 -24.74 3.86 13.80
CA SER A 279 -24.18 2.68 14.46
C SER A 279 -22.85 3.04 15.12
N ARG A 280 -22.86 3.12 16.47
CA ARG A 280 -21.66 3.22 17.32
C ARG A 280 -20.98 1.85 17.43
N PRO A 281 -19.67 1.73 17.12
CA PRO A 281 -18.85 0.63 17.59
C PRO A 281 -17.75 1.10 18.56
N ARG A 282 -17.29 0.16 19.41
CA ARG A 282 -16.24 0.29 20.44
C ARG A 282 -14.93 0.95 19.94
N PRO A 283 -14.16 1.63 20.82
CA PRO A 283 -13.03 2.49 20.48
C PRO A 283 -11.71 1.74 20.24
N GLU A 284 -11.72 0.57 19.61
CA GLU A 284 -10.47 -0.03 19.15
C GLU A 284 -10.07 0.58 17.81
N GLY A 285 -8.90 1.23 17.76
CA GLY A 285 -8.23 1.63 16.51
C GLY A 285 -8.58 3.00 15.94
N VAL A 286 -9.32 3.88 16.64
CA VAL A 286 -9.50 5.27 16.17
C VAL A 286 -8.26 6.11 16.44
N ARG A 287 -7.73 6.77 15.41
CA ARG A 287 -6.55 7.65 15.48
C ARG A 287 -6.73 8.85 14.57
N SER A 288 -5.83 9.84 14.66
CA SER A 288 -5.75 10.86 13.61
C SER A 288 -5.42 10.20 12.28
N LEU A 289 -6.00 10.70 11.19
CA LEU A 289 -5.84 10.16 9.85
C LEU A 289 -4.35 10.04 9.44
N PRO A 290 -3.47 11.05 9.68
CA PRO A 290 -2.05 10.89 9.39
C PRO A 290 -1.37 9.74 10.17
N LYS A 291 -1.75 9.52 11.44
CA LYS A 291 -1.21 8.43 12.26
C LYS A 291 -1.72 7.07 11.77
N ALA A 292 -3.02 6.98 11.45
CA ALA A 292 -3.62 5.78 10.87
C ALA A 292 -2.98 5.41 9.53
N ALA A 293 -2.75 6.40 8.67
CA ALA A 293 -2.12 6.22 7.36
C ALA A 293 -0.68 5.69 7.47
N ARG A 294 0.15 6.29 8.33
CA ARG A 294 1.52 5.83 8.55
C ARG A 294 1.57 4.40 9.08
N GLU A 295 0.67 4.06 9.99
CA GLU A 295 0.62 2.71 10.55
C GLU A 295 0.11 1.69 9.52
N ALA A 296 -0.94 2.02 8.77
CA ALA A 296 -1.45 1.15 7.71
C ALA A 296 -0.40 0.87 6.63
N ALA A 297 0.40 1.87 6.24
CA ALA A 297 1.48 1.71 5.27
C ALA A 297 2.60 0.75 5.74
N GLN A 298 2.67 0.44 7.04
CA GLN A 298 3.63 -0.52 7.60
C GLN A 298 3.02 -1.90 7.88
N HIS A 299 1.69 -2.02 7.87
CA HIS A 299 0.98 -3.22 8.28
C HIS A 299 0.03 -3.69 7.18
N PRO A 300 0.41 -4.73 6.41
CA PRO A 300 -0.44 -5.32 5.37
C PRO A 300 -1.83 -5.71 5.86
N GLY A 301 -2.84 -5.59 4.99
CA GLY A 301 -4.23 -5.95 5.29
C GLY A 301 -4.96 -4.96 6.22
N THR A 302 -4.32 -3.86 6.59
CA THR A 302 -4.93 -2.82 7.43
C THR A 302 -5.96 -2.02 6.65
N GLU A 303 -7.20 -2.04 7.10
CA GLU A 303 -8.31 -1.22 6.60
C GLU A 303 -8.31 0.14 7.32
N VAL A 304 -8.50 1.23 6.57
CA VAL A 304 -8.68 2.58 7.12
C VAL A 304 -9.90 3.25 6.49
N SER A 305 -10.77 3.80 7.34
CA SER A 305 -11.99 4.53 6.96
C SER A 305 -12.13 5.82 7.76
N GLY A 306 -12.98 6.73 7.29
CA GLY A 306 -13.40 7.89 8.08
C GLY A 306 -14.08 7.46 9.39
N ALA A 307 -13.98 8.29 10.42
CA ALA A 307 -14.62 8.05 11.72
C ALA A 307 -15.16 9.35 12.32
N ARG A 308 -16.14 9.21 13.22
CA ARG A 308 -16.63 10.30 14.06
C ARG A 308 -16.38 9.95 15.52
N VAL A 309 -15.75 10.86 16.26
CA VAL A 309 -15.53 10.77 17.71
C VAL A 309 -16.35 11.84 18.38
N ARG A 310 -17.30 11.44 19.24
CA ARG A 310 -18.24 12.36 19.91
C ARG A 310 -18.96 13.30 18.92
N GLY A 311 -19.36 12.77 17.77
CA GLY A 311 -20.06 13.51 16.72
C GLY A 311 -19.17 14.33 15.78
N SER A 312 -17.89 14.54 16.13
CA SER A 312 -16.95 15.28 15.28
C SER A 312 -16.16 14.35 14.35
N GLU A 313 -16.02 14.75 13.09
CA GLU A 313 -15.14 14.10 12.11
C GLU A 313 -13.67 14.46 12.29
N SER A 314 -13.35 15.46 13.12
CA SER A 314 -11.99 15.96 13.33
C SER A 314 -11.67 16.24 14.80
N GLY A 315 -10.40 16.17 15.14
CA GLY A 315 -9.85 16.57 16.44
C GLY A 315 -8.61 17.46 16.27
N PRO A 316 -7.88 17.73 17.36
CA PRO A 316 -6.71 18.62 17.34
C PRO A 316 -5.61 18.21 16.35
N ALA A 317 -5.51 16.90 16.06
CA ALA A 317 -4.53 16.33 15.13
C ALA A 317 -5.10 16.06 13.73
N GLY A 318 -6.21 16.71 13.35
CA GLY A 318 -6.89 16.55 12.06
C GLY A 318 -8.04 15.54 12.09
N ARG A 319 -8.45 15.05 10.91
CA ARG A 319 -9.58 14.12 10.76
C ARG A 319 -9.37 12.83 11.54
N TRP A 320 -10.45 12.29 12.10
CA TRP A 320 -10.45 10.97 12.72
C TRP A 320 -10.57 9.88 11.66
N ALA A 321 -9.81 8.81 11.88
CA ALA A 321 -9.88 7.62 11.06
C ALA A 321 -9.98 6.38 11.96
N ARG A 322 -10.78 5.41 11.52
CA ARG A 322 -10.88 4.10 12.14
C ARG A 322 -9.92 3.16 11.42
N LEU A 323 -9.06 2.51 12.18
CA LEU A 323 -8.12 1.51 11.70
C LEU A 323 -8.57 0.13 12.16
N ARG A 324 -8.68 -0.82 11.22
CA ARG A 324 -9.01 -2.21 11.51
C ARG A 324 -7.93 -3.13 10.95
N ARG A 325 -7.34 -3.93 11.84
CA ARG A 325 -6.42 -5.01 11.44
C ARG A 325 -7.21 -6.30 11.42
N ARG A 326 -7.33 -6.93 10.25
CA ARG A 326 -7.94 -8.24 10.15
C ARG A 326 -6.80 -9.27 10.15
N GLY A 327 -6.78 -10.13 11.16
CA GLY A 327 -5.88 -11.28 11.17
C GLY A 327 -6.18 -12.15 9.95
N PHE A 328 -5.17 -12.40 9.12
CA PHE A 328 -5.33 -13.25 7.95
C PHE A 328 -5.45 -14.70 8.41
N PHE A 329 -6.56 -15.37 8.08
CA PHE A 329 -6.72 -16.80 8.37
C PHE A 329 -5.63 -17.59 7.64
N GLY A 330 -4.70 -18.17 8.41
CA GLY A 330 -3.66 -19.06 7.89
C GLY A 330 -2.25 -18.88 8.46
N GLY A 331 -2.06 -18.05 9.50
CA GLY A 331 -0.88 -18.10 10.36
C GLY A 331 -1.31 -18.52 11.76
N GLY A 332 -0.84 -19.67 12.24
CA GLY A 332 -1.04 -20.06 13.63
C GLY A 332 -0.49 -18.97 14.53
N THR A 333 -1.37 -18.28 15.25
CA THR A 333 -0.98 -17.48 16.40
C THR A 333 -0.64 -18.45 17.51
N THR A 334 0.65 -18.74 17.71
CA THR A 334 1.11 -19.25 19.00
C THR A 334 0.81 -18.15 20.02
N PRO A 335 -0.02 -18.40 21.05
CA PRO A 335 -0.24 -17.41 22.10
C PRO A 335 1.10 -17.15 22.78
N GLN A 336 1.51 -15.89 22.82
CA GLN A 336 2.54 -15.45 23.76
C GLN A 336 2.03 -15.76 25.16
N PRO A 337 2.76 -16.52 26.00
CA PRO A 337 2.34 -16.74 27.37
C PRO A 337 2.33 -15.39 28.09
N SER A 338 1.16 -14.98 28.58
CA SER A 338 1.08 -13.84 29.48
C SER A 338 1.94 -14.16 30.70
N SER A 339 2.89 -13.29 31.01
CA SER A 339 3.55 -13.24 32.30
C SER A 339 2.49 -12.91 33.35
N ALA A 340 1.82 -13.96 33.85
CA ALA A 340 1.02 -13.87 35.05
C ALA A 340 2.00 -13.71 36.21
N ILE A 341 1.92 -12.55 36.82
CA ILE A 341 2.61 -12.17 38.04
C ILE A 341 2.27 -13.20 39.11
N ASP A 342 3.33 -13.78 39.66
CA ASP A 342 3.36 -14.62 40.83
C ASP A 342 2.80 -13.82 42.02
N SER A 343 1.62 -14.22 42.50
CA SER A 343 1.11 -13.83 43.80
C SER A 343 0.90 -15.10 44.61
N GLY A 344 1.93 -15.46 45.36
CA GLY A 344 1.91 -16.57 46.29
C GLY A 344 0.88 -16.38 47.41
N SER A 345 0.26 -17.49 47.80
CA SER A 345 -0.09 -17.76 49.19
C SER A 345 -0.17 -19.29 49.39
N PRO A 346 0.40 -19.85 50.47
CA PRO A 346 0.58 -21.28 50.64
C PRO A 346 -0.69 -21.95 51.16
N ALA A 347 -1.11 -23.05 50.54
CA ALA A 347 -2.13 -23.92 51.09
C ALA A 347 -1.50 -24.87 52.11
N VAL A 348 -2.01 -24.81 53.34
CA VAL A 348 -1.63 -25.62 54.49
C VAL A 348 -2.11 -27.05 54.31
N GLU A 349 -1.21 -27.96 54.66
CA GLU A 349 -1.34 -29.40 54.69
C GLU A 349 -2.12 -29.88 55.93
N GLY A 350 -3.09 -30.78 55.71
CA GLY A 350 -3.50 -31.87 56.62
C GLY A 350 -4.14 -31.55 57.98
N LEU A 351 -5.35 -32.06 58.22
CA LEU A 351 -5.62 -33.25 59.05
C LEU A 351 -7.13 -33.39 59.34
N ARG A 352 -7.61 -34.64 59.21
CA ARG A 352 -8.79 -35.26 59.87
C ARG A 352 -10.17 -34.64 59.63
#